data_AF-A0A7J5W8C9-F1
#
_entry.id   AF-A0A7J5W8C9-F1
#
_cell.length_a   1.000
_cell.length_b   1.000
_cell.length_c   1.000
_cell.angle_alpha   90.00
_cell.angle_beta   90.00
_cell.angle_gamma   90.00
#
_symmetry.space_group_name_H-M   'P 1'
#
loop_
_entity.id
_entity.type
_entity.pdbx_description
1 polymer ?
#
loop_
_entity_poly.entity_id
_entity_poly.type
_entity_poly.pdbx_seq_one_letter_code
_entity_poly.pdbx_strand_id
1 'polypeptide(L)'
;MAIDLRSKQGIALVAGIALLTLAVGFGAAFLMSRGAVKDAEERARLAEEQVASRQPSETPPALEPTASVEPTPAATGDTPTTTGIEDGTFFTFIEKVTVTGGTAYITADYAQMLTGDAAAAAATKAGDESPPPNDYYIVNENQKLRNVPVSASVKVLLSTWEAHFAVEGYPVEFSEWSDMINGVTDDFPRATMVPYWITIKNGKATKIAEQYLP
;
A
#
# COMPACT_ATOMS: atom_id res chain seq x y z
N MET A 1 47.54 13.04 5.46
CA MET A 1 47.99 12.48 6.75
C MET A 1 47.22 11.18 6.93
N ALA A 2 47.86 10.02 6.73
CA ALA A 2 47.17 8.73 6.75
C ALA A 2 46.93 8.30 8.21
N ILE A 3 45.67 8.02 8.55
CA ILE A 3 45.29 7.53 9.88
C ILE A 3 45.64 6.03 9.93
N ASP A 4 46.57 5.65 10.82
CA ASP A 4 46.92 4.26 11.05
C ASP A 4 45.87 3.58 11.95
N LEU A 5 44.99 2.79 11.31
CA LEU A 5 43.89 2.04 11.94
C LEU A 5 44.36 0.85 12.81
N ARG A 6 45.66 0.55 12.89
CA ARG A 6 46.18 -0.52 13.77
C ARG A 6 46.69 -0.02 15.11
N SER A 7 46.80 1.30 15.31
CA SER A 7 47.20 1.87 16.59
C SER A 7 46.01 1.95 17.56
N LYS A 8 46.25 1.71 18.85
CA LYS A 8 45.21 1.83 19.90
C LYS A 8 44.57 3.23 19.93
N GLN A 9 45.30 4.26 19.50
CA GLN A 9 44.78 5.63 19.39
C GLN A 9 43.92 5.85 18.14
N GLY A 10 44.22 5.19 17.01
CA GLY A 10 43.39 5.21 15.80
C GLY A 10 42.03 4.52 15.98
N ILE A 11 42.00 3.40 16.71
CA ILE A 11 40.76 2.66 17.02
C ILE A 11 39.85 3.45 17.96
N ALA A 12 40.42 4.14 18.96
CA ALA A 12 39.66 4.97 19.90
C ALA A 12 39.01 6.19 19.22
N LEU A 13 39.68 6.81 18.24
CA LEU A 13 39.15 7.96 17.51
C LEU A 13 37.95 7.57 16.61
N VAL A 14 38.02 6.42 15.92
CA VAL A 14 36.93 5.93 15.06
C VAL A 14 35.72 5.49 15.87
N ALA A 15 35.93 4.83 17.01
CA ALA A 15 34.85 4.46 17.93
C ALA A 15 34.15 5.69 18.55
N GLY A 16 34.90 6.74 18.87
CA GLY A 16 34.35 8.00 19.38
C GLY A 16 33.46 8.73 18.37
N ILE A 17 33.83 8.74 17.09
CA ILE A 17 33.05 9.39 16.02
C ILE A 17 31.77 8.59 15.71
N ALA A 18 31.84 7.25 15.70
CA ALA A 18 30.68 6.40 15.48
C ALA A 18 29.64 6.48 16.62
N LEU A 19 30.08 6.68 17.86
CA LEU A 19 29.18 6.89 19.00
C LEU A 19 28.52 8.29 18.97
N LEU A 20 29.22 9.31 18.46
CA LEU A 20 28.68 10.66 18.32
C LEU A 20 27.61 10.76 17.21
N THR A 21 27.73 10.03 16.10
CA THR A 21 26.71 10.02 15.03
C THR A 21 25.44 9.28 15.43
N LEU A 22 25.56 8.17 16.17
CA LEU A 22 24.40 7.45 16.72
C LEU A 22 23.62 8.29 17.75
N ALA A 23 24.31 9.06 18.60
CA ALA A 23 23.66 9.90 19.60
C ALA A 23 22.89 11.10 19.00
N VAL A 24 23.43 11.73 17.93
CA VAL A 24 22.75 12.84 17.24
C VAL A 24 21.54 12.35 16.43
N GLY A 25 21.65 11.20 15.76
CA GLY A 25 20.53 10.60 15.02
C GLY A 25 19.36 10.19 15.94
N PHE A 26 19.66 9.61 17.10
CA PHE A 26 18.63 9.24 18.09
C PHE A 26 17.99 10.48 18.73
N GLY A 27 18.76 11.54 18.98
CA GLY A 27 18.25 12.82 19.51
C GLY A 27 17.30 13.53 18.55
N ALA A 28 17.59 13.54 17.25
CA ALA A 28 16.73 14.12 16.22
C ALA A 28 15.42 13.33 16.04
N ALA A 29 15.48 12.00 16.02
CA ALA A 29 14.31 11.14 15.94
C ALA A 29 13.40 11.26 17.19
N PHE A 30 14.01 11.37 18.39
CA PHE A 30 13.27 11.55 19.65
C PHE A 30 12.60 12.93 19.76
N LEU A 31 13.22 13.99 19.21
CA LEU A 31 12.63 15.32 19.18
C LEU A 31 11.49 15.44 18.15
N MET A 32 11.56 14.75 17.01
CA MET A 32 10.44 14.70 16.04
C MET A 32 9.25 13.87 16.55
N SER A 33 9.50 12.83 17.35
CA SER A 33 8.44 12.02 17.97
C SER A 33 7.63 12.79 19.03
N ARG A 34 8.23 13.80 19.69
CA ARG A 34 7.52 14.64 20.69
C ARG A 34 6.46 15.56 20.08
N GLY A 35 6.58 15.95 18.81
CA GLY A 35 5.54 16.74 18.11
C GLY A 35 4.31 15.89 17.80
N ALA A 36 4.54 14.71 17.21
CA ALA A 36 3.48 13.79 16.81
C ALA A 36 2.64 13.26 18.00
N VAL A 37 3.24 13.12 19.19
CA VAL A 37 2.50 12.70 20.41
C VAL A 37 1.58 13.80 20.91
N LYS A 38 1.99 15.08 20.84
CA LYS A 38 1.13 16.21 21.24
C LYS A 38 -0.08 16.37 20.31
N ASP A 39 0.14 16.18 19.01
CA ASP A 39 -0.94 16.23 18.02
C ASP A 39 -1.94 15.06 18.18
N ALA A 40 -1.45 13.88 18.59
CA ALA A 40 -2.30 12.72 18.88
C ALA A 40 -3.14 12.91 20.15
N GLU A 41 -2.57 13.54 21.19
CA GLU A 41 -3.26 13.83 22.44
C GLU A 41 -4.35 14.90 22.25
N GLU A 42 -4.09 15.92 21.43
CA GLU A 42 -5.09 16.95 21.10
C GLU A 42 -6.24 16.39 20.25
N ARG A 43 -5.96 15.48 19.30
CA ARG A 43 -7.00 14.76 18.54
C ARG A 43 -7.84 13.84 19.43
N ALA A 44 -7.24 13.18 20.41
CA ALA A 44 -7.96 12.35 21.38
C ALA A 44 -8.89 13.20 22.26
N ARG A 45 -8.43 14.36 22.76
CA ARG A 45 -9.25 15.27 23.56
C ARG A 45 -10.44 15.84 22.77
N LEU A 46 -10.24 16.21 21.51
CA LEU A 46 -11.33 16.68 20.64
C LEU A 46 -12.34 15.56 20.35
N ALA A 47 -11.89 14.32 20.22
CA ALA A 47 -12.76 13.16 20.04
C ALA A 47 -13.59 12.86 21.31
N GLU A 48 -12.99 12.97 22.50
CA GLU A 48 -13.71 12.82 23.78
C GLU A 48 -14.76 13.91 23.99
N GLU A 49 -14.48 15.16 23.63
CA GLU A 49 -15.45 16.27 23.71
C GLU A 49 -16.62 16.10 22.73
N GLN A 50 -16.34 15.58 21.53
CA GLN A 50 -17.36 15.20 20.54
C GLN A 50 -18.25 14.04 21.00
N VAL A 51 -17.68 13.07 21.71
CA VAL A 51 -18.42 11.94 22.31
C VAL A 51 -19.24 12.40 23.51
N ALA A 52 -18.72 13.31 24.34
CA ALA A 52 -19.43 13.87 25.49
C ALA A 52 -20.64 14.73 25.12
N SER A 53 -20.68 15.33 23.92
CA SER A 53 -21.85 16.09 23.44
C SER A 53 -22.97 15.21 22.85
N ARG A 54 -22.73 13.91 22.64
CA ARG A 54 -23.75 12.96 22.19
C ARG A 54 -24.54 12.43 23.39
N GLN A 55 -25.50 13.23 23.84
CA GLN A 55 -26.55 12.77 24.76
C GLN A 55 -27.39 11.68 24.07
N PRO A 56 -27.50 10.46 24.63
CA PRO A 56 -28.62 9.58 24.33
C PRO A 56 -29.79 10.03 25.22
N SER A 57 -30.78 10.70 24.63
CA SER A 57 -32.10 10.73 25.22
C SER A 57 -32.74 9.36 24.98
N GLU A 58 -32.85 8.56 26.04
CA GLU A 58 -34.08 7.78 26.32
C GLU A 58 -34.03 7.22 27.76
N THR A 59 -34.99 7.65 28.55
CA THR A 59 -35.20 7.29 29.96
C THR A 59 -35.88 5.89 30.06
N PRO A 60 -35.48 5.03 31.01
CA PRO A 60 -35.95 3.66 31.16
C PRO A 60 -37.19 3.52 32.08
N PRO A 61 -37.87 2.36 32.06
CA PRO A 61 -38.46 1.80 33.28
C PRO A 61 -37.70 0.57 33.74
N ALA A 62 -37.40 0.59 35.04
CA ALA A 62 -36.82 -0.49 35.83
C ALA A 62 -37.75 -1.71 35.91
N LEU A 63 -37.16 -2.91 36.05
CA LEU A 63 -37.39 -3.88 37.14
C LEU A 63 -36.30 -4.98 37.06
N GLU A 64 -35.73 -5.31 38.22
CA GLU A 64 -34.58 -6.17 38.52
C GLU A 64 -34.88 -7.69 38.41
N PRO A 65 -34.04 -8.63 38.91
CA PRO A 65 -32.63 -8.96 38.60
C PRO A 65 -32.50 -10.48 38.24
N THR A 66 -31.32 -10.95 37.81
CA THR A 66 -30.65 -12.23 38.26
C THR A 66 -29.54 -12.65 37.27
N ALA A 67 -28.32 -12.74 37.81
CA ALA A 67 -27.14 -13.56 37.45
C ALA A 67 -26.94 -14.05 36.00
N SER A 68 -25.78 -13.72 35.42
CA SER A 68 -24.73 -14.71 35.11
C SER A 68 -23.50 -14.00 34.52
N VAL A 69 -22.32 -14.29 35.07
CA VAL A 69 -21.02 -13.81 34.59
C VAL A 69 -20.60 -14.70 33.42
N GLU A 70 -20.39 -14.14 32.24
CA GLU A 70 -19.72 -14.81 31.11
C GLU A 70 -18.63 -13.87 30.58
N PRO A 71 -17.38 -14.36 30.38
CA PRO A 71 -16.28 -13.49 29.98
C PRO A 71 -16.48 -13.02 28.54
N THR A 72 -16.57 -11.70 28.35
CA THR A 72 -16.48 -11.06 27.04
C THR A 72 -15.16 -11.43 26.37
N PRO A 73 -15.15 -12.06 25.19
CA PRO A 73 -13.94 -12.20 24.41
C PRO A 73 -13.43 -10.83 24.03
N ALA A 74 -12.16 -10.57 24.35
CA ALA A 74 -11.44 -9.38 23.91
C ALA A 74 -11.58 -9.22 22.39
N ALA A 75 -11.93 -8.00 21.97
CA ALA A 75 -11.92 -7.59 20.58
C ALA A 75 -10.54 -7.90 19.98
N THR A 76 -10.49 -8.96 19.18
CA THR A 76 -9.34 -9.29 18.35
C THR A 76 -9.38 -8.33 17.18
N GLY A 77 -8.26 -7.62 16.95
CA GLY A 77 -8.13 -6.64 15.88
C GLY A 77 -8.56 -7.21 14.53
N ASP A 78 -9.13 -6.32 13.72
CA ASP A 78 -9.52 -6.57 12.33
C ASP A 78 -8.31 -7.08 11.55
N THR A 79 -8.18 -8.40 11.50
CA THR A 79 -7.34 -9.07 10.52
C THR A 79 -8.20 -9.17 9.26
N PRO A 80 -7.79 -8.58 8.11
CA PRO A 80 -8.59 -8.67 6.89
C PRO A 80 -8.73 -10.14 6.53
N THR A 81 -9.97 -10.64 6.57
CA THR A 81 -10.32 -12.02 6.27
C THR A 81 -9.85 -12.39 4.85
N THR A 82 -8.84 -13.26 4.77
CA THR A 82 -8.22 -13.77 3.54
C THR A 82 -9.06 -14.83 2.82
N THR A 83 -10.39 -14.75 2.90
CA THR A 83 -11.30 -15.75 2.33
C THR A 83 -12.07 -15.10 1.17
N GLY A 84 -11.76 -15.52 -0.07
CA GLY A 84 -12.57 -15.20 -1.25
C GLY A 84 -11.91 -14.39 -2.36
N ILE A 85 -10.59 -14.27 -2.42
CA ILE A 85 -9.93 -13.71 -3.61
C ILE A 85 -9.89 -14.78 -4.70
N GLU A 86 -10.55 -14.48 -5.82
CA GLU A 86 -10.60 -15.34 -6.99
C GLU A 86 -9.25 -15.46 -7.69
N ASP A 87 -8.95 -16.67 -8.14
CA ASP A 87 -7.81 -16.93 -9.01
C ASP A 87 -8.11 -16.41 -10.42
N GLY A 88 -7.09 -15.88 -11.10
CA GLY A 88 -7.26 -15.29 -12.42
C GLY A 88 -6.17 -14.28 -12.76
N THR A 89 -6.34 -13.59 -13.89
CA THR A 89 -5.50 -12.46 -14.29
C THR A 89 -6.40 -11.25 -14.47
N PHE A 90 -6.09 -10.18 -13.76
CA PHE A 90 -6.95 -8.99 -13.66
C PHE A 90 -6.20 -7.75 -14.13
N PHE A 91 -6.87 -6.90 -14.90
CA PHE A 91 -6.38 -5.58 -15.27
C PHE A 91 -6.65 -4.61 -14.12
N THR A 92 -5.65 -3.88 -13.67
CA THR A 92 -5.71 -3.13 -12.42
C THR A 92 -4.94 -1.82 -12.47
N PHE A 93 -5.37 -0.87 -11.64
CA PHE A 93 -4.52 0.21 -11.16
C PHE A 93 -4.10 -0.08 -9.72
N ILE A 94 -2.87 0.28 -9.36
CA ILE A 94 -2.31 -0.01 -8.04
C ILE A 94 -2.27 1.28 -7.22
N GLU A 95 -2.93 1.27 -6.07
CA GLU A 95 -3.00 2.44 -5.20
C GLU A 95 -1.82 2.48 -4.22
N LYS A 96 -1.49 1.33 -3.61
CA LYS A 96 -0.41 1.22 -2.61
C LYS A 96 -0.01 -0.22 -2.34
N VAL A 97 1.17 -0.39 -1.75
CA VAL A 97 1.63 -1.66 -1.17
C VAL A 97 1.83 -1.49 0.33
N THR A 98 1.29 -2.42 1.12
CA THR A 98 1.41 -2.41 2.59
C THR A 98 1.98 -3.73 3.09
N VAL A 99 2.67 -3.71 4.22
CA VAL A 99 3.19 -4.92 4.87
C VAL A 99 2.56 -5.02 6.25
N THR A 100 1.88 -6.12 6.54
CA THR A 100 1.25 -6.39 7.84
C THR A 100 1.58 -7.81 8.27
N GLY A 101 2.11 -7.99 9.48
CA GLY A 101 2.47 -9.31 10.00
C GLY A 101 3.49 -10.06 9.12
N GLY A 102 4.40 -9.33 8.44
CA GLY A 102 5.38 -9.91 7.53
C GLY A 102 4.82 -10.35 6.16
N THR A 103 3.53 -10.12 5.89
CA THR A 103 2.92 -10.37 4.58
C THR A 103 2.69 -9.04 3.85
N ALA A 104 3.12 -8.97 2.59
CA ALA A 104 2.83 -7.84 1.73
C ALA A 104 1.42 -7.96 1.12
N TYR A 105 0.75 -6.83 0.96
CA TYR A 105 -0.58 -6.69 0.36
C TYR A 105 -0.58 -5.54 -0.65
N ILE A 106 -1.17 -5.80 -1.81
CA ILE A 106 -1.38 -4.81 -2.86
C ILE A 106 -2.83 -4.35 -2.78
N THR A 107 -3.05 -3.04 -2.66
CA THR A 107 -4.37 -2.45 -2.83
C THR A 107 -4.57 -2.17 -4.32
N ALA A 108 -5.40 -2.97 -4.97
CA ALA A 108 -5.66 -2.93 -6.41
C ALA A 108 -7.11 -2.50 -6.70
N ASP A 109 -7.26 -1.57 -7.64
CA ASP A 109 -8.54 -1.19 -8.24
C ASP A 109 -8.68 -1.92 -9.58
N TYR A 110 -9.74 -2.71 -9.75
CA TYR A 110 -9.90 -3.54 -10.94
C TYR A 110 -10.62 -2.76 -12.02
N ALA A 111 -10.05 -2.76 -13.21
CA ALA A 111 -10.63 -2.17 -14.40
C ALA A 111 -10.68 -3.22 -15.52
N GLN A 112 -11.18 -2.82 -16.68
CA GLN A 112 -11.18 -3.64 -17.88
C GLN A 112 -10.49 -2.88 -19.01
N MET A 113 -9.56 -3.54 -19.68
CA MET A 113 -9.04 -3.09 -20.96
C MET A 113 -9.84 -3.80 -22.06
N LEU A 114 -10.71 -3.07 -22.74
CA LEU A 114 -11.48 -3.56 -23.87
C LEU A 114 -10.70 -3.30 -25.17
N THR A 115 -10.93 -4.14 -26.18
CA THR A 115 -10.33 -3.97 -27.52
C THR A 115 -11.38 -4.20 -28.62
N GLY A 116 -11.09 -3.77 -29.85
CA GLY A 116 -11.95 -3.98 -31.01
C GLY A 116 -13.36 -3.41 -30.85
N ASP A 117 -14.37 -4.16 -31.31
CA ASP A 117 -15.78 -3.74 -31.27
C ASP A 117 -16.27 -3.40 -29.85
N ALA A 118 -15.76 -4.10 -28.83
CA ALA A 118 -16.11 -3.80 -27.43
C ALA A 118 -15.55 -2.45 -26.98
N ALA A 119 -14.33 -2.11 -27.41
CA ALA A 119 -13.73 -0.80 -27.15
C ALA A 119 -14.49 0.32 -27.87
N ALA A 120 -14.82 0.13 -29.15
CA ALA A 120 -15.61 1.10 -29.93
C ALA A 120 -17.00 1.33 -29.32
N ALA A 121 -17.68 0.27 -28.87
CA ALA A 121 -18.98 0.38 -28.22
C ALA A 121 -18.89 1.14 -26.88
N ALA A 122 -17.87 0.84 -26.07
CA ALA A 122 -17.64 1.53 -24.80
C ALA A 122 -17.30 3.02 -24.99
N ALA A 123 -16.41 3.34 -25.94
CA ALA A 123 -16.06 4.72 -26.28
C ALA A 123 -17.30 5.50 -26.77
N THR A 124 -18.10 4.90 -27.65
CA THR A 124 -19.36 5.50 -28.14
C THR A 124 -20.34 5.76 -26.98
N LYS A 125 -20.48 4.81 -26.04
CA LYS A 125 -21.33 4.97 -24.85
C LYS A 125 -20.85 6.10 -23.94
N ALA A 126 -19.54 6.31 -23.84
CA ALA A 126 -18.94 7.39 -23.05
C ALA A 126 -19.02 8.76 -23.74
N GLY A 127 -19.30 8.80 -25.05
CA GLY A 127 -19.27 10.02 -25.85
C GLY A 127 -17.87 10.44 -26.31
N ASP A 128 -16.92 9.50 -26.27
CA ASP A 128 -15.53 9.71 -26.70
C ASP A 128 -15.33 9.34 -28.19
N GLU A 129 -14.12 9.57 -28.69
CA GLU A 129 -13.73 9.18 -30.05
C GLU A 129 -13.95 7.69 -30.30
N SER A 130 -14.60 7.36 -31.43
CA SER A 130 -14.96 6.00 -31.80
C SER A 130 -14.72 5.76 -33.30
N PRO A 131 -13.94 4.72 -33.68
CA PRO A 131 -13.23 3.81 -32.78
C PRO A 131 -12.14 4.56 -31.99
N PRO A 132 -11.81 4.13 -30.76
CA PRO A 132 -10.78 4.78 -29.98
C PRO A 132 -9.40 4.59 -30.64
N PRO A 133 -8.48 5.56 -30.46
CA PRO A 133 -7.12 5.40 -30.95
C PRO A 133 -6.47 4.16 -30.33
N ASN A 134 -5.57 3.52 -31.09
CA ASN A 134 -4.85 2.30 -30.69
C ASN A 134 -5.76 1.09 -30.36
N ASP A 135 -7.04 1.12 -30.74
CA ASP A 135 -8.01 0.01 -30.66
C ASP A 135 -8.23 -0.54 -29.23
N TYR A 136 -8.09 0.31 -28.21
CA TYR A 136 -8.42 -0.06 -26.83
C TYR A 136 -9.24 1.01 -26.12
N TYR A 137 -10.01 0.59 -25.12
CA TYR A 137 -10.73 1.50 -24.24
C TYR A 137 -10.74 0.92 -22.82
N ILE A 138 -10.31 1.72 -21.84
CA ILE A 138 -10.25 1.28 -20.44
C ILE A 138 -11.50 1.75 -19.72
N VAL A 139 -12.22 0.82 -19.10
CA VAL A 139 -13.39 1.11 -18.28
C VAL A 139 -13.17 0.67 -16.85
N ASN A 140 -13.54 1.54 -15.90
CA ASN A 140 -13.65 1.21 -14.50
C ASN A 140 -15.04 1.57 -13.99
N GLU A 141 -16.01 0.68 -14.25
CA GLU A 141 -17.38 0.85 -13.76
C GLU A 141 -17.52 0.48 -12.26
N ASN A 142 -16.49 -0.11 -11.64
CA ASN A 142 -16.52 -0.55 -10.25
C ASN A 142 -15.21 -0.26 -9.52
N GLN A 143 -15.16 0.88 -8.84
CA GLN A 143 -14.01 1.39 -8.08
C GLN A 143 -13.75 0.66 -6.75
N LYS A 144 -14.21 -0.59 -6.61
CA LYS A 144 -13.98 -1.38 -5.41
C LYS A 144 -12.50 -1.76 -5.30
N LEU A 145 -11.86 -1.27 -4.25
CA LEU A 145 -10.50 -1.65 -3.89
C LEU A 145 -10.44 -3.08 -3.34
N ARG A 146 -9.40 -3.81 -3.74
CA ARG A 146 -9.14 -5.18 -3.33
C ARG A 146 -7.74 -5.27 -2.75
N ASN A 147 -7.64 -5.79 -1.53
CA ASN A 147 -6.36 -6.05 -0.88
C ASN A 147 -5.92 -7.47 -1.19
N VAL A 148 -4.94 -7.61 -2.08
CA VAL A 148 -4.44 -8.90 -2.55
C VAL A 148 -3.14 -9.24 -1.81
N PRO A 149 -3.07 -10.35 -1.05
CA PRO A 149 -1.82 -10.78 -0.43
C PRO A 149 -0.84 -11.22 -1.51
N VAL A 150 0.43 -10.93 -1.31
CA VAL A 150 1.48 -11.21 -2.28
C VAL A 150 2.17 -12.53 -1.94
N SER A 151 2.47 -13.32 -2.97
CA SER A 151 3.31 -14.51 -2.83
C SER A 151 4.76 -14.11 -2.57
N ALA A 152 5.46 -14.84 -1.71
CA ALA A 152 6.90 -14.64 -1.48
C ALA A 152 7.76 -14.86 -2.74
N SER A 153 7.21 -15.50 -3.78
CA SER A 153 7.87 -15.74 -5.07
C SER A 153 7.19 -14.97 -6.22
N VAL A 154 6.56 -13.83 -5.92
CA VAL A 154 5.95 -12.97 -6.94
C VAL A 154 7.00 -12.53 -7.96
N LYS A 155 6.59 -12.47 -9.22
CA LYS A 155 7.41 -11.90 -10.30
C LYS A 155 6.84 -10.55 -10.70
N VAL A 156 7.68 -9.53 -10.75
CA VAL A 156 7.31 -8.19 -11.25
C VAL A 156 8.01 -7.94 -12.58
N LEU A 157 7.26 -7.50 -13.59
CA LEU A 157 7.77 -7.16 -14.91
C LEU A 157 7.34 -5.74 -15.28
N LEU A 158 8.29 -4.87 -15.60
CA LEU A 158 8.02 -3.49 -16.05
C LEU A 158 8.40 -3.31 -17.53
N SER A 159 7.57 -2.62 -18.28
CA SER A 159 7.75 -2.41 -19.73
C SER A 159 8.31 -1.04 -20.08
N THR A 160 8.17 -0.03 -19.22
CA THR A 160 8.60 1.35 -19.50
C THR A 160 9.61 1.93 -18.49
N TRP A 161 10.27 1.05 -17.73
CA TRP A 161 11.23 1.40 -16.68
C TRP A 161 12.57 1.94 -17.21
N GLU A 162 13.17 2.93 -16.53
CA GLU A 162 14.51 3.50 -16.84
C GLU A 162 14.76 3.87 -18.33
N ALA A 163 13.74 4.39 -19.02
CA ALA A 163 13.77 4.68 -20.46
C ALA A 163 14.04 3.46 -21.36
N HIS A 164 13.90 2.25 -20.81
CA HIS A 164 13.88 1.01 -21.56
C HIS A 164 12.45 0.68 -21.99
N PHE A 165 12.34 0.11 -23.18
CA PHE A 165 11.09 -0.47 -23.67
C PHE A 165 11.30 -1.95 -23.96
N ALA A 166 10.56 -2.80 -23.25
CA ALA A 166 10.50 -4.23 -23.56
C ALA A 166 9.05 -4.71 -23.55
N VAL A 167 8.64 -5.29 -24.67
CA VAL A 167 7.33 -5.93 -24.83
C VAL A 167 7.13 -7.06 -23.83
N GLU A 168 8.18 -7.82 -23.53
CA GLU A 168 8.14 -8.92 -22.55
C GLU A 168 8.31 -8.43 -21.09
N GLY A 169 8.67 -7.17 -20.91
CA GLY A 169 9.02 -6.55 -19.62
C GLY A 169 10.39 -6.96 -19.06
N TYR A 170 10.94 -6.12 -18.20
CA TYR A 170 12.15 -6.37 -17.44
C TYR A 170 11.79 -6.82 -16.02
N PRO A 171 12.46 -7.87 -15.49
CA PRO A 171 12.25 -8.28 -14.12
C PRO A 171 12.76 -7.21 -13.15
N VAL A 172 11.92 -6.88 -12.17
CA VAL A 172 12.25 -5.96 -11.08
C VAL A 172 12.00 -6.67 -9.75
N GLU A 173 12.82 -6.38 -8.75
CA GLU A 173 12.62 -6.91 -7.40
C GLU A 173 11.33 -6.34 -6.80
N PHE A 174 10.56 -7.18 -6.11
CA PHE A 174 9.26 -6.75 -5.56
C PHE A 174 9.39 -5.58 -4.59
N SER A 175 10.46 -5.54 -3.78
CA SER A 175 10.70 -4.44 -2.85
C SER A 175 10.95 -3.12 -3.57
N GLU A 176 11.72 -3.15 -4.66
CA GLU A 176 12.03 -1.96 -5.45
C GLU A 176 10.77 -1.42 -6.12
N TRP A 177 9.97 -2.31 -6.72
CA TRP A 177 8.67 -1.94 -7.28
C TRP A 177 7.70 -1.40 -6.21
N SER A 178 7.67 -2.02 -5.02
CA SER A 178 6.86 -1.54 -3.89
C SER A 178 7.26 -0.14 -3.44
N ASP A 179 8.55 0.17 -3.42
CA ASP A 179 9.06 1.49 -3.07
C ASP A 179 8.65 2.53 -4.12
N MET A 180 8.67 2.19 -5.41
CA MET A 180 8.14 3.05 -6.48
C MET A 180 6.64 3.33 -6.31
N ILE A 181 5.83 2.28 -6.07
CA ILE A 181 4.38 2.43 -5.87
C ILE A 181 4.07 3.33 -4.68
N ASN A 182 4.84 3.21 -3.60
CA ASN A 182 4.65 3.99 -2.38
C ASN A 182 5.31 5.38 -2.44
N GLY A 183 5.91 5.76 -3.58
CA GLY A 183 6.56 7.06 -3.76
C GLY A 183 7.80 7.26 -2.88
N VAL A 184 8.48 6.17 -2.51
CA VAL A 184 9.74 6.20 -1.76
C VAL A 184 10.91 6.57 -2.67
N THR A 185 10.82 6.21 -3.95
CA THR A 185 11.81 6.55 -4.98
C THR A 185 11.23 7.55 -5.98
N ASP A 186 12.09 8.45 -6.48
CA ASP A 186 11.72 9.45 -7.51
C ASP A 186 11.87 8.89 -8.94
N ASP A 187 12.35 7.66 -9.06
CA ASP A 187 12.80 7.07 -10.33
C ASP A 187 11.63 6.67 -11.25
N PHE A 188 10.43 6.40 -10.69
CA PHE A 188 9.20 6.12 -11.44
C PHE A 188 8.00 6.98 -11.00
N PRO A 189 7.95 8.28 -11.36
CA PRO A 189 6.87 9.17 -10.92
C PRO A 189 5.48 8.77 -11.47
N ARG A 190 5.40 7.73 -12.31
CA ARG A 190 4.18 7.21 -12.94
C ARG A 190 3.79 5.80 -12.49
N ALA A 191 4.46 5.21 -11.50
CA ALA A 191 4.16 3.85 -11.04
C ALA A 191 2.67 3.65 -10.71
N THR A 192 2.03 4.65 -10.10
CA THR A 192 0.59 4.61 -9.76
C THR A 192 -0.33 5.04 -10.90
N MET A 193 0.23 5.60 -11.99
CA MET A 193 -0.51 6.11 -13.14
C MET A 193 -0.61 5.09 -14.28
N VAL A 194 0.21 4.04 -14.29
CA VAL A 194 0.18 2.99 -15.30
C VAL A 194 -0.64 1.79 -14.82
N PRO A 195 -1.33 1.09 -15.72
CA PRO A 195 -2.06 -0.12 -15.35
C PRO A 195 -1.15 -1.35 -15.30
N TYR A 196 -1.59 -2.35 -14.55
CA TYR A 196 -0.91 -3.62 -14.36
C TYR A 196 -1.87 -4.80 -14.51
N TRP A 197 -1.36 -5.91 -15.04
CA TRP A 197 -1.97 -7.23 -14.94
C TRP A 197 -1.47 -7.95 -13.68
N ILE A 198 -2.38 -8.28 -12.76
CA ILE A 198 -2.09 -9.12 -11.59
C ILE A 198 -2.60 -10.54 -11.85
N THR A 199 -1.71 -11.53 -11.82
CA THR A 199 -2.10 -12.95 -11.80
C THR A 199 -2.18 -13.45 -10.37
N ILE A 200 -3.37 -13.88 -9.96
CA ILE A 200 -3.67 -14.46 -8.65
C ILE A 200 -3.79 -15.97 -8.77
N LYS A 201 -3.09 -16.69 -7.90
CA LYS A 201 -3.15 -18.15 -7.77
C LYS A 201 -3.20 -18.53 -6.30
N ASN A 202 -4.10 -19.43 -5.92
CA ASN A 202 -4.38 -19.80 -4.54
C ASN A 202 -4.61 -18.55 -3.66
N GLY A 203 -5.35 -17.56 -4.18
CA GLY A 203 -5.68 -16.33 -3.48
C GLY A 203 -4.49 -15.39 -3.21
N LYS A 204 -3.33 -15.58 -3.86
CA LYS A 204 -2.15 -14.71 -3.75
C LYS A 204 -1.68 -14.20 -5.10
N ALA A 205 -1.21 -12.95 -5.15
CA ALA A 205 -0.56 -12.41 -6.34
C ALA A 205 0.76 -13.15 -6.60
N THR A 206 0.90 -13.72 -7.78
CA THR A 206 2.08 -14.50 -8.22
C THR A 206 2.83 -13.85 -9.38
N LYS A 207 2.17 -12.98 -10.14
CA LYS A 207 2.78 -12.17 -11.19
C LYS A 207 2.13 -10.79 -11.22
N ILE A 208 2.95 -9.77 -11.42
CA ILE A 208 2.56 -8.39 -11.65
C ILE A 208 3.28 -7.96 -12.92
N ALA A 209 2.56 -7.54 -13.95
CA ALA A 209 3.17 -7.08 -15.19
C ALA A 209 2.55 -5.75 -15.60
N GLU A 210 3.37 -4.75 -15.85
CA GLU A 210 2.92 -3.48 -16.42
C GLU A 210 2.22 -3.72 -17.77
N GLN A 211 1.09 -3.06 -18.00
CA GLN A 211 0.50 -2.97 -19.33
C GLN A 211 1.06 -1.73 -20.02
N TYR A 212 1.78 -1.95 -21.11
CA TYR A 212 2.18 -0.87 -22.01
C TYR A 212 0.97 -0.25 -22.71
N LEU A 213 0.83 1.08 -22.64
CA LEU A 213 -0.14 1.84 -23.42
C LEU A 213 0.64 2.69 -24.45
N PRO A 214 0.42 2.48 -25.76
CA PRO A 214 1.13 3.21 -26.83
C PRO A 214 0.68 4.67 -26.99
#